data_AF-A0A9W6FE55-F1
#
_entry.id   AF-A0A9W6FE55-F1
#
_cell.length_a   1.000
_cell.length_b   1.000
_cell.length_c   1.000
_cell.angle_alpha   90.00
_cell.angle_beta   90.00
_cell.angle_gamma   90.00
#
_symmetry.space_group_name_H-M   'P 1'
#
loop_
_entity.id
_entity.type
_entity.pdbx_description
1 polymer ?
#
loop_
_entity_poly.entity_id
_entity_poly.type
_entity_poly.pdbx_seq_one_letter_code
_entity_poly.pdbx_strand_id
1 'polypeptide(L)'
;MSNKSTERKWDREEVVILVVEYFRTKNLSSDEINQTHQEISDFLRQREEILTGVPVSDIFRNYAGIHMQSGRIRCIDPETHYSGMQGTKLQKEIVQEYLKDPAALITEADRIYDKYGRDQ
;
A
#
# COMPACT_ATOMS: atom_id res chain seq x y z
N MET A 1 -8.93 29.57 5.55
CA MET A 1 -8.38 29.15 4.25
C MET A 1 -8.01 27.67 4.38
N SER A 2 -8.71 26.79 3.67
CA SER A 2 -8.47 25.35 3.76
C SER A 2 -7.14 25.03 3.08
N ASN A 3 -6.11 24.71 3.86
CA ASN A 3 -4.85 24.21 3.32
C ASN A 3 -5.16 22.93 2.56
N LYS A 4 -5.28 23.01 1.22
CA LYS A 4 -5.30 21.83 0.36
C LYS A 4 -4.01 21.07 0.65
N SER A 5 -4.15 19.89 1.25
CA SER A 5 -3.06 19.05 1.74
C SER A 5 -1.91 19.00 0.73
N THR A 6 -0.75 19.50 1.13
CA THR A 6 0.56 19.28 0.47
C THR A 6 1.05 17.84 0.65
N GLU A 7 0.12 16.89 0.81
CA GLU A 7 0.45 15.49 1.01
C GLU A 7 0.88 14.87 -0.31
N ARG A 8 1.99 14.13 -0.26
CA ARG A 8 2.53 13.43 -1.40
C ARG A 8 1.50 12.44 -1.94
N LYS A 9 1.24 12.52 -3.24
CA LYS A 9 0.36 11.57 -3.93
C LYS A 9 0.97 10.16 -3.82
N TRP A 10 0.09 9.17 -3.76
CA TRP A 10 0.47 7.76 -3.84
C TRP A 10 1.18 7.49 -5.17
N ASP A 11 2.41 6.99 -5.09
CA ASP A 11 3.20 6.60 -6.24
C ASP A 11 3.10 5.09 -6.53
N ARG A 12 3.73 4.64 -7.61
CA ARG A 12 3.67 3.24 -8.05
C ARG A 12 4.29 2.30 -7.01
N GLU A 13 5.45 2.63 -6.45
CA GLU A 13 6.13 1.74 -5.50
C GLU A 13 5.22 1.52 -4.27
N GLU A 14 4.61 2.59 -3.76
CA GLU A 14 3.67 2.50 -2.63
C GLU A 14 2.45 1.64 -2.95
N VAL A 15 1.86 1.80 -4.14
CA VAL A 15 0.67 1.04 -4.55
C VAL A 15 0.99 -0.43 -4.85
N VAL A 16 2.17 -0.73 -5.40
CA VAL A 16 2.63 -2.11 -5.61
C VAL A 16 2.72 -2.85 -4.28
N ILE A 17 3.35 -2.25 -3.25
CA ILE A 17 3.42 -2.83 -1.91
C ILE A 17 2.02 -3.09 -1.35
N LEU A 18 1.14 -2.09 -1.39
CA LEU A 18 -0.23 -2.23 -0.90
C LEU A 18 -0.99 -3.38 -1.59
N VAL A 19 -0.88 -3.49 -2.91
CA VAL A 19 -1.61 -4.52 -3.68
C VAL A 19 -1.06 -5.91 -3.39
N VAL A 20 0.27 -6.07 -3.41
CA VAL A 20 0.91 -7.37 -3.14
C VAL A 20 0.60 -7.84 -1.72
N GLU A 21 0.76 -6.99 -0.72
CA GLU A 21 0.49 -7.37 0.67
C GLU A 21 -1.01 -7.60 0.94
N TYR A 22 -1.91 -6.85 0.29
CA TYR A 22 -3.34 -7.14 0.34
C TYR A 22 -3.64 -8.56 -0.15
N PHE A 23 -3.17 -8.94 -1.35
CA PHE A 23 -3.48 -10.27 -1.88
C PHE A 23 -2.81 -11.41 -1.11
N ARG A 24 -1.63 -11.17 -0.50
CA ARG A 24 -0.97 -12.12 0.40
C ARG A 24 -1.77 -12.38 1.67
N THR A 25 -2.47 -11.37 2.19
CA THR A 25 -3.05 -11.43 3.54
C THR A 25 -4.58 -11.37 3.60
N LYS A 26 -5.28 -11.12 2.48
CA LYS A 26 -6.74 -10.92 2.45
C LYS A 26 -7.60 -12.05 3.04
N ASN A 27 -7.05 -13.26 3.15
CA ASN A 27 -7.73 -14.44 3.69
C ASN A 27 -7.22 -14.85 5.09
N LEU A 28 -6.34 -14.05 5.68
CA LEU A 28 -5.81 -14.25 7.04
C LEU A 28 -6.76 -13.66 8.10
N SER A 29 -6.40 -13.85 9.37
CA SER A 29 -7.12 -13.25 10.48
C SER A 29 -7.04 -11.72 10.47
N SER A 30 -8.00 -11.06 11.13
CA SER A 30 -7.96 -9.60 11.27
C SER A 30 -6.70 -9.11 11.98
N ASP A 31 -6.16 -9.89 12.92
CA ASP A 31 -4.93 -9.54 13.64
C ASP A 31 -3.72 -9.59 12.71
N GLU A 32 -3.60 -10.60 11.85
CA GLU A 32 -2.54 -10.70 10.84
C GLU A 32 -2.63 -9.58 9.78
N ILE A 33 -3.84 -9.24 9.36
CA ILE A 33 -4.08 -8.12 8.43
C ILE A 33 -3.68 -6.79 9.08
N ASN A 34 -4.06 -6.58 10.35
CA ASN A 34 -3.71 -5.37 11.09
C ASN A 34 -2.20 -5.25 11.30
N GLN A 35 -1.53 -6.36 11.62
CA GLN A 35 -0.07 -6.42 11.73
C GLN A 35 0.58 -6.06 10.39
N THR A 36 0.10 -6.63 9.28
CA THR A 36 0.59 -6.30 7.93
C THR A 36 0.41 -4.81 7.61
N HIS A 37 -0.71 -4.20 7.99
CA HIS A 37 -0.91 -2.77 7.80
C HIS A 37 0.09 -1.90 8.56
N GLN A 38 0.49 -2.31 9.77
CA GLN A 38 1.53 -1.62 10.53
C GLN A 38 2.89 -1.76 9.85
N GLU A 39 3.26 -2.97 9.43
CA GLU A 39 4.53 -3.21 8.72
C GLU A 39 4.64 -2.39 7.42
N ILE A 40 3.55 -2.30 6.64
CA ILE A 40 3.51 -1.44 5.46
C ILE A 40 3.68 0.04 5.86
N SER A 41 3.03 0.47 6.95
CA SER A 41 3.11 1.84 7.43
C SER A 41 4.55 2.20 7.80
N ASP A 42 5.20 1.38 8.61
CA ASP A 42 6.57 1.57 9.06
C ASP A 42 7.53 1.60 7.86
N PHE A 43 7.40 0.64 6.94
CA PHE A 43 8.21 0.58 5.72
C PHE A 43 8.06 1.84 4.84
N LEU A 44 6.83 2.26 4.54
CA LEU A 44 6.62 3.42 3.66
C LEU A 44 7.08 4.73 4.31
N ARG A 45 7.00 4.83 5.64
CA ARG A 45 7.51 5.96 6.41
C ARG A 45 9.04 6.00 6.35
N GLN A 46 9.72 4.89 6.64
CA GLN A 46 11.18 4.74 6.50
C GLN A 46 11.64 5.06 5.07
N ARG A 47 10.95 4.53 4.05
CA ARG A 47 11.24 4.85 2.64
C ARG A 47 11.20 6.34 2.35
N GLU A 48 10.19 7.07 2.83
CA GLU A 48 10.09 8.51 2.58
C GLU A 48 11.20 9.29 3.30
N GLU A 49 11.59 8.87 4.50
CA GLU A 49 12.75 9.45 5.20
C GLU A 49 14.06 9.23 4.43
N ILE A 50 14.26 8.03 3.85
CA ILE A 50 15.39 7.74 2.96
C ILE A 50 15.37 8.63 1.71
N LEU A 51 14.20 8.79 1.08
CA LEU A 51 14.06 9.55 -0.17
C LEU A 51 14.25 11.06 0.01
N THR A 52 13.87 11.59 1.17
CA THR A 52 13.83 13.04 1.41
C THR A 52 14.93 13.53 2.34
N GLY A 53 15.54 12.64 3.13
CA GLY A 53 16.52 12.97 4.16
C GLY A 53 15.91 13.70 5.37
N VAL A 54 14.57 13.74 5.50
CA VAL A 54 13.88 14.40 6.60
C VAL A 54 12.87 13.46 7.27
N PRO A 55 12.63 13.60 8.58
CA PRO A 55 11.63 12.81 9.29
C PRO A 55 10.22 13.01 8.72
N VAL A 56 9.42 11.95 8.67
CA VAL A 56 8.03 12.03 8.22
C VAL A 56 7.08 12.49 9.34
N SER A 57 6.02 13.20 8.97
CA SER A 57 4.95 13.55 9.91
C SER A 57 4.15 12.31 10.36
N ASP A 58 3.55 12.34 11.55
CA ASP A 58 2.73 11.24 12.10
C ASP A 58 1.51 10.84 11.25
N ILE A 59 1.06 11.71 10.35
CA ILE A 59 -0.06 11.45 9.45
C ILE A 59 0.37 10.80 8.13
N PHE A 60 1.65 10.89 7.77
CA PHE A 60 2.15 10.36 6.50
C PHE A 60 2.12 8.83 6.52
N ARG A 61 1.29 8.26 5.62
CA ARG A 61 1.18 6.81 5.40
C ARG A 61 1.02 6.01 6.69
N ASN A 62 0.35 6.59 7.68
CA ASN A 62 0.08 5.93 8.95
C ASN A 62 -0.87 4.74 8.77
N TYR A 63 -1.02 3.93 9.82
CA TYR A 63 -1.94 2.80 9.86
C TYR A 63 -3.33 3.08 9.25
N ALA A 64 -3.97 4.19 9.65
CA ALA A 64 -5.30 4.54 9.16
C ALA A 64 -5.30 4.82 7.64
N GLY A 65 -4.23 5.45 7.14
CA GLY A 65 -4.00 5.65 5.72
C GLY A 65 -3.82 4.33 4.96
N ILE A 66 -3.03 3.40 5.50
CA ILE A 66 -2.84 2.06 4.91
C ILE A 66 -4.17 1.30 4.90
N HIS A 67 -4.85 1.20 6.03
CA HIS A 67 -6.15 0.54 6.17
C HIS A 67 -7.18 1.08 5.16
N MET A 68 -7.25 2.40 4.98
CA MET A 68 -8.14 3.02 3.99
C MET A 68 -7.76 2.61 2.54
N GLN A 69 -6.48 2.59 2.19
CA GLN A 69 -6.08 2.14 0.85
C GLN A 69 -6.34 0.66 0.62
N SER A 70 -6.05 -0.20 1.60
CA SER A 70 -6.39 -1.63 1.52
C SER A 70 -7.89 -1.83 1.33
N GLY A 71 -8.73 -1.05 2.02
CA GLY A 71 -10.18 -1.06 1.81
C GLY A 71 -10.60 -0.68 0.39
N ARG A 72 -9.91 0.28 -0.25
CA ARG A 72 -10.14 0.62 -1.66
C ARG A 72 -9.71 -0.49 -2.60
N ILE A 73 -8.59 -1.15 -2.34
CA ILE A 73 -8.12 -2.30 -3.12
C ILE A 73 -9.12 -3.45 -3.01
N ARG A 74 -9.64 -3.72 -1.81
CA ARG A 74 -10.70 -4.71 -1.58
C ARG A 74 -11.93 -4.48 -2.46
N CYS A 75 -12.36 -3.22 -2.62
CA CYS A 75 -13.48 -2.89 -3.52
C CYS A 75 -13.19 -3.06 -5.02
N ILE A 76 -11.93 -3.24 -5.41
CA ILE A 76 -11.52 -3.52 -6.80
C ILE A 76 -11.26 -5.03 -7.00
N ASP A 77 -10.94 -5.76 -5.93
CA ASP A 77 -10.71 -7.19 -5.97
C ASP A 77 -11.97 -7.94 -6.46
N PRO A 78 -11.91 -8.62 -7.62
CA PRO A 78 -13.07 -9.29 -8.21
C PRO A 78 -13.58 -10.47 -7.38
N GLU A 79 -12.79 -10.97 -6.43
CA GLU A 79 -13.19 -12.06 -5.53
C GLU A 79 -14.02 -11.57 -4.35
N THR A 80 -14.24 -10.26 -4.21
CA THR A 80 -15.05 -9.71 -3.13
C THR A 80 -16.32 -9.04 -3.63
N HIS A 81 -17.36 -9.05 -2.79
CA HIS A 81 -18.63 -8.38 -3.08
C HIS A 81 -18.70 -6.97 -2.47
N TYR A 82 -17.60 -6.46 -1.91
CA TYR A 82 -17.58 -5.16 -1.27
C TYR A 82 -17.63 -4.04 -2.29
N SER A 83 -18.55 -3.10 -2.08
CA SER A 83 -18.75 -1.94 -2.94
C SER A 83 -18.89 -0.67 -2.09
N GLY A 84 -18.70 0.49 -2.71
CA GLY A 84 -18.89 1.80 -2.07
C GLY A 84 -17.65 2.69 -2.09
N MET A 85 -16.46 2.12 -1.88
CA MET A 85 -15.21 2.86 -2.08
C MET A 85 -14.73 2.75 -3.53
N GLN A 86 -14.29 3.89 -4.08
CA GLN A 86 -13.70 3.94 -5.42
C GLN A 86 -12.18 3.89 -5.29
N GLY A 87 -11.57 2.84 -5.85
CA GLY A 87 -10.13 2.81 -6.03
C GLY A 87 -9.65 3.84 -7.04
N THR A 88 -8.43 4.33 -6.82
CA THR A 88 -7.78 5.28 -7.73
C THR A 88 -7.45 4.63 -9.09
N LYS A 89 -7.16 5.45 -10.11
CA LYS A 89 -6.72 4.94 -11.42
C LYS A 89 -5.50 4.02 -11.29
N LEU A 90 -4.48 4.47 -10.53
CA LEU A 90 -3.27 3.70 -10.30
C LEU A 90 -3.55 2.38 -9.58
N GLN A 91 -4.39 2.37 -8.54
CA GLN A 91 -4.78 1.12 -7.87
C GLN A 91 -5.45 0.14 -8.82
N LYS A 92 -6.35 0.62 -9.69
CA LYS A 92 -7.00 -0.25 -10.69
C LYS A 92 -5.98 -0.84 -11.65
N GLU A 93 -5.04 -0.05 -12.14
CA GLU A 93 -3.97 -0.52 -13.03
C GLU A 93 -3.12 -1.60 -12.35
N ILE A 94 -2.61 -1.33 -11.14
CA ILE A 94 -1.74 -2.26 -10.41
C ILE A 94 -2.49 -3.55 -10.00
N VAL A 95 -3.77 -3.47 -9.61
CA VAL A 95 -4.58 -4.68 -9.36
C VAL A 95 -4.74 -5.51 -10.63
N GLN A 96 -4.99 -4.89 -11.78
CA GLN A 96 -5.07 -5.62 -13.05
C GLN A 96 -3.74 -6.25 -13.45
N GLU A 97 -2.61 -5.56 -13.20
CA GLU A 97 -1.28 -6.13 -13.39
C GLU A 97 -1.07 -7.36 -12.47
N TYR A 98 -1.45 -7.27 -11.19
CA TYR A 98 -1.37 -8.39 -10.25
C TYR A 98 -2.20 -9.58 -10.72
N LEU A 99 -3.45 -9.36 -11.12
CA LEU A 99 -4.33 -10.44 -11.58
C LEU A 99 -3.84 -11.09 -12.88
N LYS A 100 -3.10 -10.36 -13.72
CA LYS A 100 -2.53 -10.87 -14.96
C LYS A 100 -1.26 -11.69 -14.73
N ASP A 101 -0.36 -11.20 -13.88
CA ASP A 101 0.91 -11.85 -13.55
C ASP A 101 1.32 -11.54 -12.09
N PRO A 102 0.83 -12.32 -11.11
CA PRO A 102 1.15 -12.10 -9.71
C PRO A 102 2.66 -12.19 -9.43
N ALA A 103 3.37 -13.09 -10.13
CA ALA A 103 4.79 -13.34 -9.89
C ALA A 103 5.65 -12.14 -10.28
N ALA A 104 5.31 -11.47 -11.39
CA ALA A 104 5.99 -10.25 -11.80
C ALA A 104 5.82 -9.12 -10.77
N LEU A 105 4.61 -8.92 -10.26
CA LEU A 105 4.34 -7.85 -9.30
C LEU A 105 4.91 -8.15 -7.91
N ILE A 106 4.91 -9.42 -7.49
CA ILE A 106 5.62 -9.87 -6.29
C ILE A 106 7.12 -9.59 -6.43
N THR A 107 7.72 -9.91 -7.58
CA THR A 107 9.15 -9.61 -7.83
C THR A 107 9.42 -8.11 -7.80
N GLU A 108 8.50 -7.27 -8.29
CA GLU A 108 8.62 -5.81 -8.20
C GLU A 108 8.56 -5.34 -6.73
N ALA A 109 7.64 -5.87 -5.93
CA ALA A 109 7.54 -5.57 -4.50
C ALA A 109 8.81 -5.99 -3.73
N ASP A 110 9.34 -7.19 -4.00
CA ASP A 110 10.56 -7.67 -3.36
C ASP A 110 11.75 -6.75 -3.69
N ARG A 111 11.88 -6.30 -4.95
CA ARG A 111 12.91 -5.30 -5.34
C ARG A 111 12.73 -3.96 -4.64
N ILE A 112 11.49 -3.53 -4.39
CA ILE A 112 11.20 -2.29 -3.65
C ILE A 112 11.64 -2.45 -2.20
N TYR A 113 11.32 -3.58 -1.56
CA TYR A 113 11.78 -3.87 -0.19
C TYR A 113 13.31 -3.93 -0.11
N ASP A 114 13.98 -4.61 -1.06
CA ASP A 114 15.44 -4.69 -1.11
C ASP A 114 16.09 -3.29 -1.27
N LYS A 115 15.47 -2.41 -2.05
CA LYS A 115 15.98 -1.06 -2.34
C LYS A 115 16.00 -0.14 -1.12
N TYR A 116 15.00 -0.25 -0.23
CA TYR A 116 14.86 0.64 0.92
C TYR A 116 15.14 -0.02 2.26
N GLY A 117 15.34 -1.34 2.27
CA GLY A 117 15.48 -2.14 3.48
C GLY A 117 14.11 -2.37 4.13
N ARG A 118 13.69 -3.63 4.20
CA ARG A 118 12.72 -4.05 5.22
C ARG A 118 13.56 -4.43 6.42
N ASP A 119 13.47 -3.66 7.50
CA ASP A 119 14.14 -4.05 8.75
C ASP A 119 13.72 -5.50 9.07
N GLN A 120 14.70 -6.40 9.16
CA GLN A 120 14.51 -7.81 9.48
C GLN A 120 14.30 -8.00 10.98
#